data_AF-A0A1F7LEV4-F1
#
_entry.id   AF-A0A1F7LEV4-F1
#
_cell.length_a   1.000
_cell.length_b   1.000
_cell.length_c   1.000
_cell.angle_alpha   90.00
_cell.angle_beta   90.00
_cell.angle_gamma   90.00
#
_symmetry.space_group_name_H-M   'P 1'
#
loop_
_entity.id
_entity.type
_entity.pdbx_description
1 polymer ?
#
loop_
_entity_poly.entity_id
_entity_poly.type
_entity_poly.pdbx_seq_one_letter_code
_entity_poly.pdbx_strand_id
1 'polypeptide(L)' 'MPLNTGGREGPMARATALKRKSFFVDERALRRAKKVLGVATDAEVVRASVERIAEMEAFWQFMKTTRRTLKPGSLRRP' A
#
# COMPACT_ATOMS: atom_id res chain seq x y z
N MET A 1 -30.19 19.21 -31.76
CA MET A 1 -30.12 18.10 -30.79
C MET A 1 -28.84 17.29 -31.06
N PRO A 2 -27.74 17.48 -30.33
CA PRO A 2 -26.65 16.52 -30.32
C PRO A 2 -26.68 15.66 -29.05
N LEU A 3 -26.38 14.38 -29.25
CA LEU A 3 -26.30 13.33 -28.23
C LEU A 3 -25.06 13.54 -27.36
N ASN A 4 -25.27 13.63 -26.04
CA ASN A 4 -24.22 13.80 -25.04
C ASN A 4 -23.66 12.42 -24.67
N THR A 5 -22.53 12.03 -25.26
CA THR A 5 -21.78 10.83 -24.88
C THR A 5 -21.10 11.04 -23.54
N GLY A 6 -21.50 10.21 -22.57
CA GLY A 6 -20.99 10.26 -21.21
C GLY A 6 -19.49 9.98 -21.10
N GLY A 7 -18.84 10.81 -20.28
CA GLY A 7 -17.62 10.45 -19.57
C GLY A 7 -17.87 10.71 -18.08
N ARG A 8 -18.24 9.66 -17.32
CA ARG A 8 -18.13 9.70 -15.86
C ARG A 8 -16.64 9.64 -15.53
N GLU A 9 -15.98 10.78 -15.50
CA GLU A 9 -14.76 10.93 -14.75
C GLU A 9 -15.16 10.85 -13.27
N GLY A 10 -15.03 9.65 -12.69
CA GLY A 10 -15.05 9.51 -11.23
C GLY A 10 -14.01 10.46 -10.64
N PRO A 11 -14.23 11.01 -9.43
CA PRO A 11 -13.33 12.02 -8.88
C PRO A 11 -11.92 11.43 -8.81
N MET A 12 -11.00 11.95 -9.63
CA MET A 12 -9.56 11.72 -9.43
C MET A 12 -9.27 12.07 -7.97
N ALA A 13 -8.87 11.08 -7.18
CA ALA A 13 -8.46 11.29 -5.81
C ALA A 13 -7.43 12.42 -5.82
N ARG A 14 -7.77 13.58 -5.22
CA ARG A 14 -6.87 14.74 -5.19
C ARG A 14 -5.54 14.25 -4.66
N ALA A 15 -4.49 14.39 -5.47
CA ALA A 15 -3.13 14.08 -5.04
C ALA A 15 -2.89 14.84 -3.73
N THR A 16 -2.70 14.10 -2.65
CA THR A 16 -2.42 14.70 -1.35
C THR A 16 -1.11 15.46 -1.44
N ALA A 17 -1.09 16.69 -0.93
CA ALA A 17 0.09 17.54 -0.99
C ALA A 17 1.26 16.84 -0.26
N LEU A 18 2.32 16.53 -1.00
CA LEU A 18 3.52 15.91 -0.44
C LEU A 18 4.33 16.95 0.35
N LYS A 19 4.68 16.61 1.59
CA LYS A 19 5.56 17.43 2.43
C LYS A 19 6.96 16.83 2.46
N ARG A 20 7.97 17.64 2.11
CA ARG A 20 9.38 17.23 2.28
C ARG A 20 9.71 17.11 3.77
N LYS A 21 10.31 15.98 4.14
CA LYS A 21 10.84 15.70 5.49
C LYS A 21 12.27 15.17 5.37
N SER A 22 13.07 15.37 6.40
CA SER A 22 14.43 14.84 6.53
C SER A 22 14.59 14.17 7.89
N PHE A 23 15.24 13.02 7.92
CA PHE A 23 15.43 12.19 9.11
C PHE A 23 16.73 11.39 8.99
N PHE A 24 17.29 10.97 10.11
CA PHE A 24 18.41 10.05 10.15
C PHE A 24 17.93 8.61 9.94
N VAL A 25 18.71 7.80 9.23
CA VAL A 25 18.38 6.42 8.88
C VAL A 25 19.57 5.49 9.06
N ASP A 26 19.31 4.21 9.30
CA ASP A 26 20.29 3.16 9.10
C ASP A 26 20.41 2.84 7.59
N GLU A 27 21.50 3.27 6.98
CA GLU A 27 21.77 3.04 5.55
C GLU A 27 21.86 1.55 5.18
N ARG A 28 22.26 0.67 6.10
CA ARG A 28 22.35 -0.77 5.82
C ARG A 28 20.95 -1.36 5.73
N ALA A 29 20.05 -0.96 6.64
CA ALA A 29 18.65 -1.34 6.56
C ALA A 29 17.99 -0.83 5.27
N LEU A 30 18.25 0.43 4.91
CA LEU A 30 17.69 1.05 3.71
C LEU A 30 18.16 0.35 2.42
N ARG A 31 19.46 0.02 2.33
CA ARG A 31 20.01 -0.75 1.20
C ARG A 31 19.41 -2.15 1.08
N ARG A 32 19.19 -2.86 2.21
CA ARG A 32 18.54 -4.17 2.20
C ARG A 32 17.10 -4.06 1.73
N ALA A 33 16.34 -3.11 2.29
CA ALA A 33 14.94 -2.88 1.91
C ALA A 33 14.83 -2.53 0.42
N LYS A 34 15.74 -1.69 -0.10
CA LYS A 34 15.79 -1.36 -1.52
C LYS A 34 15.95 -2.58 -2.43
N LYS A 35 16.84 -3.52 -2.06
CA LYS A 35 17.01 -4.79 -2.78
C LYS A 35 15.76 -5.67 -2.71
N VAL A 36 15.15 -5.80 -1.53
CA VAL A 36 13.95 -6.63 -1.32
C VAL A 36 12.75 -6.08 -2.10
N LEU A 37 12.58 -4.76 -2.13
CA LEU A 37 11.47 -4.10 -2.80
C LEU A 37 11.73 -3.89 -4.30
N GLY A 38 12.97 -4.03 -4.78
CA GLY A 38 13.32 -3.85 -6.19
C GLY A 38 13.19 -2.41 -6.70
N VAL A 39 13.32 -1.42 -5.82
CA VAL A 39 13.11 0.00 -6.15
C VAL A 39 14.43 0.75 -6.33
N ALA A 40 14.39 1.90 -7.01
CA ALA A 40 15.61 2.64 -7.38
C ALA A 40 16.06 3.58 -6.26
N THR A 41 15.10 4.18 -5.55
CA THR A 41 15.34 5.28 -4.61
C THR A 41 14.92 4.96 -3.18
N ASP A 42 15.58 5.60 -2.24
CA ASP A 42 15.25 5.46 -0.81
C ASP A 42 13.88 6.05 -0.48
N ALA A 43 13.44 7.06 -1.23
CA ALA A 43 12.09 7.62 -1.10
C ALA A 43 10.99 6.65 -1.53
N GLU A 44 11.25 5.78 -2.50
CA GLU A 44 10.33 4.70 -2.87
C GLU A 44 10.27 3.62 -1.80
N VAL A 45 11.40 3.28 -1.18
CA VAL A 45 11.43 2.34 -0.04
C VAL A 45 10.52 2.83 1.08
N VAL A 46 10.64 4.11 1.45
CA VAL A 46 9.83 4.71 2.52
C VAL A 46 8.35 4.73 2.14
N ARG A 47 8.00 5.13 0.91
CA ARG A 47 6.61 5.15 0.43
C ARG A 47 5.99 3.75 0.46
N ALA A 48 6.65 2.77 -0.14
CA ALA A 48 6.16 1.39 -0.17
C ALA A 48 6.03 0.79 1.23
N SER A 49 6.95 1.11 2.16
CA SER A 49 6.86 0.64 3.54
C SER A 49 5.64 1.20 4.27
N VAL A 50 5.31 2.48 4.06
CA VAL A 50 4.12 3.11 4.66
C VAL A 50 2.84 2.54 4.06
N GLU A 51 2.78 2.35 2.75
CA GLU A 51 1.63 1.72 2.07
C GLU A 51 1.40 0.28 2.57
N ARG A 52 2.48 -0.47 2.78
CA ARG A 52 2.42 -1.84 3.30
C ARG A 52 1.78 -1.93 4.69
N ILE A 53 1.91 -0.89 5.53
CA ILE A 53 1.23 -0.84 6.84
C ILE A 53 -0.29 -0.77 6.64
N ALA A 54 -0.78 0.06 5.72
CA ALA A 54 -2.21 0.16 5.44
C ALA A 54 -2.79 -1.16 4.91
N GLU A 55 -2.06 -1.84 4.02
CA GLU A 55 -2.43 -3.18 3.55
C GLU A 55 -2.47 -4.19 4.70
N MET A 56 -1.47 -4.14 5.58
CA MET A 56 -1.36 -5.02 6.74
C MET A 56 -2.49 -4.77 7.74
N GLU A 57 -2.88 -3.51 7.98
CA GLU A 57 -4.05 -3.15 8.78
C GLU A 57 -5.35 -3.69 8.17
N ALA A 58 -5.55 -3.51 6.86
CA ALA A 58 -6.70 -4.04 6.15
C ALA A 58 -6.77 -5.58 6.25
N PHE A 59 -5.64 -6.26 6.07
CA PHE A 59 -5.53 -7.70 6.26
C PHE A 59 -5.83 -8.12 7.70
N TRP A 60 -5.35 -7.39 8.70
CA TRP A 60 -5.64 -7.68 10.11
C TRP A 60 -7.12 -7.51 10.45
N GLN A 61 -7.77 -6.47 9.91
CA GLN A 61 -9.19 -6.26 10.07
C GLN A 61 -9.99 -7.37 9.40
N PHE A 62 -9.62 -7.75 8.18
CA PHE A 62 -10.20 -8.92 7.51
C PHE A 62 -10.07 -10.17 8.38
N MET A 63 -8.88 -10.45 8.93
CA MET A 63 -8.63 -11.61 9.79
C MET A 63 -9.43 -11.55 11.10
N LYS A 64 -9.61 -10.37 11.71
CA LYS A 64 -10.47 -10.21 12.90
C LYS A 64 -11.93 -10.58 12.59
N THR A 65 -12.44 -10.14 11.44
CA THR A 65 -13.83 -10.40 11.03
C THR A 65 -14.04 -11.86 10.61
N THR A 66 -13.04 -12.49 9.98
CA THR A 66 -13.17 -13.85 9.42
C THR A 66 -12.67 -14.97 10.33
N ARG A 67 -11.91 -14.69 11.40
CA ARG A 67 -11.34 -15.72 12.30
C ARG A 67 -12.37 -16.69 12.91
N ARG A 68 -13.64 -16.29 13.06
CA ARG A 68 -14.71 -17.15 13.59
C ARG A 68 -15.49 -17.90 12.50
N THR A 69 -15.32 -17.55 11.22
CA THR A 69 -16.05 -18.14 10.09
C THR A 69 -15.17 -18.99 9.17
N LEU A 70 -13.85 -18.92 9.31
CA LEU A 70 -12.92 -19.76 8.54
C LEU A 70 -13.00 -21.21 9.03
N LYS A 71 -13.47 -22.11 8.15
CA LYS A 71 -13.44 -23.55 8.39
C LYS A 71 -11.98 -24.04 8.54
N PRO A 72 -11.73 -25.07 9.36
CA PRO A 72 -10.41 -25.70 9.43
C PRO A 72 -9.88 -26.05 8.03
N GLY A 73 -8.64 -25.68 7.71
CA GLY A 73 -8.03 -25.94 6.40
C GLY A 73 -8.18 -24.82 5.35
N SER A 74 -8.85 -23.71 5.67
CA SER A 74 -9.05 -22.60 4.73
C SER A 74 -7.79 -21.76 4.44
N LEU A 75 -6.71 -21.94 5.20
CA LEU A 75 -5.42 -21.27 4.97
C LEU A 75 -4.44 -22.26 4.34
N ARG A 76 -4.11 -22.04 3.07
CA ARG A 76 -3.06 -22.80 2.39
C ARG A 76 -1.72 -22.14 2.71
N ARG A 77 -0.77 -22.91 3.27
CA ARG A 77 0.61 -22.44 3.40
C ARG A 77 1.21 -22.27 1.99
N PRO A 78 2.07 -21.25 1.78
CA PRO A 78 2.79 -21.07 0.52
C PRO A 78 3.57 -22.33 0.11
#